data_AF-A0A226ESC5-F1
#
_entry.id   AF-A0A226ESC5-F1
#
_cell.length_a   1.000
_cell.length_b   1.000
_cell.length_c   1.000
_cell.angle_alpha   90.00
_cell.angle_beta   90.00
_cell.angle_gamma   90.00
#
_symmetry.space_group_name_H-M   'P 1'
#
loop_
_entity.id
_entity.type
_entity.pdbx_description
1 polymer ?
#
loop_
_entity_poly.entity_id
_entity_poly.type
_entity_poly.pdbx_seq_one_letter_code
_entity_poly.pdbx_strand_id
1 'polypeptide(L)'
;MKRETLVIFWLVSTCYTIPGISGRRLCEGHFLHGNCVIPSNETIGENEVLFVKTKKNDKVLERYEDAFPHWDDLKFGFAISSIFMLQAFTLHAMGQPLVSPNGPVMLWDGDIFGAQNSQQLTDWYTFTHVLHGFLLYHASGLVPVVNTSVRSRFLFALGAEAGWEMLENSPFIIERYRQTALAQGYSGDSMVNSLCDTVAMSFGFVLASKLHPLTIFGLFVAEEVIMGAIIRDNLSLNVIQLIYPIDRTASSFSIGTLVVGGVSSSKAEFPFIVSIRANNRHICGGTILDSEWIVTAAHCAVYSMSTYTIVAGEHNLNVAEGTEQERKLSRIISHENYNSDSMANDIALMKVTPRFNFNVNVQPATIATKDFVVPSTTIVAGWGYTKEGGGLPNILQKVTVPVVPNAQCRKDYSNLGWMITDSTICAGAAGKDSCNGDSGGGLFSNVNNKKILCGIVSWGIGCARPNLPGVYSRVSSHLDWIKNNKKR
;
A
#
# COMPACT_ATOMS: atom_id res chain seq x y z
N MET A 1 -48.74 -1.98 10.04
CA MET A 1 -49.07 -1.20 11.26
C MET A 1 -49.12 -2.16 12.43
N LYS A 2 -48.62 -1.86 13.64
CA LYS A 2 -47.96 -0.64 14.15
C LYS A 2 -46.51 -0.95 14.59
N ARG A 3 -45.78 0.06 15.10
CA ARG A 3 -44.41 -0.07 15.63
C ARG A 3 -44.37 -1.04 16.82
N GLU A 4 -43.35 -1.88 16.89
CA GLU A 4 -42.87 -2.42 18.17
C GLU A 4 -41.98 -1.37 18.84
N THR A 5 -42.16 -1.15 20.14
CA THR A 5 -41.34 -0.21 20.93
C THR A 5 -40.39 -1.00 21.79
N LEU A 6 -39.09 -0.88 21.54
CA LEU A 6 -38.07 -1.50 22.38
C LEU A 6 -38.03 -0.76 23.73
N VAL A 7 -38.46 -1.42 24.80
CA VAL A 7 -38.35 -0.89 26.18
C VAL A 7 -37.26 -1.68 26.89
N ILE A 8 -36.12 -1.02 27.12
CA ILE A 8 -35.00 -1.58 27.87
C ILE A 8 -35.24 -1.31 29.36
N PHE A 9 -35.20 -2.35 30.19
CA PHE A 9 -35.07 -2.22 31.63
C PHE A 9 -33.84 -2.98 32.12
N TRP A 10 -33.07 -2.33 32.99
CA TRP A 10 -31.91 -2.84 33.71
C TRP A 10 -32.01 -2.25 35.12
N LEU A 11 -31.99 -3.06 36.19
CA LEU A 11 -31.73 -2.59 37.55
C LEU A 11 -31.48 -3.76 38.53
N VAL A 12 -30.21 -3.89 38.92
CA VAL A 12 -29.66 -4.25 40.25
C VAL A 12 -30.38 -5.32 41.10
N SER A 13 -29.65 -6.42 41.34
CA SER A 13 -29.98 -7.44 42.34
C SER A 13 -29.81 -6.94 43.78
N THR A 14 -30.74 -7.32 44.67
CA THR A 14 -30.52 -7.32 46.12
C THR A 14 -30.83 -8.73 46.65
N CYS A 15 -29.91 -9.35 47.38
CA CYS A 15 -30.07 -10.71 47.92
C CYS A 15 -29.72 -10.71 49.40
N TYR A 16 -30.56 -11.36 50.22
CA TYR A 16 -30.39 -11.41 51.67
C TYR A 16 -30.06 -12.84 52.14
N THR A 17 -29.30 -12.95 53.22
CA THR A 17 -28.95 -14.20 53.89
C THR A 17 -29.92 -14.46 55.05
N ILE A 18 -30.52 -15.65 55.09
CA ILE A 18 -31.41 -16.08 56.17
C ILE A 18 -30.56 -16.72 57.29
N PRO A 19 -30.63 -16.24 58.54
CA PRO A 19 -29.93 -16.87 59.65
C PRO A 19 -30.47 -18.28 59.94
N GLY A 20 -29.58 -19.27 60.07
CA GLY A 20 -29.92 -20.61 60.56
C GLY A 20 -29.89 -21.75 59.53
N ILE A 21 -29.72 -21.47 58.23
CA ILE A 21 -29.54 -22.51 57.19
C ILE A 21 -28.26 -22.21 56.41
N SER A 22 -27.32 -23.17 56.40
CA SER A 22 -26.07 -23.03 55.66
C SER A 22 -26.30 -23.12 54.14
N GLY A 23 -25.62 -22.27 53.37
CA GLY A 23 -25.44 -22.45 51.93
C GLY A 23 -26.63 -22.13 51.02
N ARG A 24 -27.61 -21.30 51.43
CA ARG A 24 -28.65 -20.78 50.52
C ARG A 24 -28.89 -19.28 50.70
N ARG A 25 -28.99 -18.55 49.59
CA ARG A 25 -29.50 -17.17 49.53
C ARG A 25 -30.82 -17.16 48.76
N LEU A 26 -31.72 -16.25 49.13
CA LEU A 26 -32.89 -15.92 48.33
C LEU A 26 -32.73 -14.51 47.77
N CYS A 27 -33.06 -14.35 46.49
CA CYS A 27 -33.07 -13.09 45.77
C CYS A 27 -34.48 -12.90 45.22
N GLU A 28 -35.24 -11.94 45.74
CA GLU A 28 -36.61 -11.69 45.29
C GLU A 28 -36.62 -10.79 44.06
N GLY A 29 -37.26 -11.26 42.98
CA GLY A 29 -37.51 -10.47 41.77
C GLY A 29 -39.00 -10.25 41.58
N HIS A 30 -39.51 -9.06 41.92
CA HIS A 30 -40.91 -8.72 41.74
C HIS A 30 -41.27 -8.49 40.27
N PHE A 31 -41.86 -9.50 39.62
CA PHE A 31 -42.64 -9.31 38.40
C PHE A 31 -44.13 -9.16 38.72
N LEU A 32 -44.77 -8.12 38.16
CA LEU A 32 -46.22 -7.98 38.21
C LEU A 32 -46.87 -9.00 37.26
N HIS A 33 -47.74 -9.85 37.83
CA HIS A 33 -48.49 -10.94 37.19
C HIS A 33 -47.69 -12.17 36.72
N GLY A 34 -47.59 -13.18 37.60
CA GLY A 34 -47.30 -14.57 37.18
C GLY A 34 -46.64 -15.42 38.27
N ASN A 35 -47.42 -16.25 38.97
CA ASN A 35 -46.84 -17.25 39.89
C ASN A 35 -46.16 -18.36 39.09
N CYS A 36 -44.84 -18.50 39.21
CA CYS A 36 -44.09 -19.61 38.63
C CYS A 36 -43.69 -20.59 39.73
N VAL A 37 -44.03 -21.87 39.58
CA VAL A 37 -43.67 -22.94 40.52
C VAL A 37 -42.46 -23.69 39.96
N ILE A 38 -41.36 -23.69 40.70
CA ILE A 38 -40.15 -24.45 40.35
C ILE A 38 -40.38 -25.94 40.72
N PRO A 39 -40.11 -26.91 39.82
CA PRO A 39 -40.16 -28.33 40.16
C PRO A 39 -39.16 -28.68 41.27
N SER A 40 -39.58 -29.44 42.28
CA SER A 40 -38.87 -29.58 43.55
C SER A 40 -37.59 -30.44 43.56
N ASN A 41 -37.02 -30.76 42.39
CA ASN A 41 -35.98 -31.79 42.23
C ASN A 41 -34.69 -31.33 41.50
N GLU A 42 -34.57 -30.05 41.10
CA GLU A 42 -33.37 -29.54 40.42
C GLU A 42 -32.52 -28.67 41.37
N THR A 43 -31.23 -29.00 41.48
CA THR A 43 -30.24 -28.23 42.25
C THR A 43 -29.47 -27.28 41.33
N ILE A 44 -29.82 -26.00 41.38
CA ILE A 44 -29.13 -24.92 40.66
C ILE A 44 -27.77 -24.64 41.32
N GLY A 45 -26.71 -24.52 40.53
CA GLY A 45 -25.36 -24.18 41.00
C GLY A 45 -25.18 -22.68 41.29
N GLU A 46 -24.22 -22.33 42.17
CA GLU A 46 -24.05 -20.94 42.68
C GLU A 46 -23.72 -19.86 41.62
N ASN A 47 -23.54 -20.21 40.34
CA ASN A 47 -23.23 -19.28 39.24
C ASN A 47 -24.16 -19.39 38.01
N GLU A 48 -25.26 -20.15 38.07
CA GLU A 48 -26.20 -20.25 36.93
C GLU A 48 -27.18 -19.07 36.87
N VAL A 49 -27.34 -18.46 35.69
CA VAL A 49 -28.34 -17.42 35.41
C VAL A 49 -29.30 -17.87 34.31
N LEU A 50 -30.54 -18.17 34.71
CA LEU A 50 -31.59 -18.70 33.83
C LEU A 50 -32.43 -17.58 33.18
N PHE A 51 -32.27 -17.37 31.87
CA PHE A 51 -33.07 -16.42 31.09
C PHE A 51 -34.26 -17.12 30.40
N VAL A 52 -35.45 -17.05 31.02
CA VAL A 52 -36.66 -17.69 30.48
C VAL A 52 -37.41 -16.75 29.52
N LYS A 53 -37.52 -17.12 28.25
CA LYS A 53 -38.28 -16.37 27.23
C LYS A 53 -39.67 -16.99 27.01
N THR A 54 -40.67 -16.51 27.76
CA THR A 54 -42.06 -17.03 27.70
C THR A 54 -42.77 -16.65 26.40
N LYS A 55 -42.68 -17.51 25.38
CA LYS A 55 -43.58 -17.46 24.21
C LYS A 55 -44.90 -18.15 24.59
N LYS A 56 -46.03 -17.45 24.42
CA LYS A 56 -47.35 -17.98 24.79
C LYS A 56 -47.72 -19.15 23.87
N ASN A 57 -47.84 -20.34 24.45
CA ASN A 57 -48.08 -21.62 23.79
C ASN A 57 -46.97 -22.02 22.80
N ASP A 58 -45.81 -22.44 23.31
CA ASP A 58 -45.46 -23.87 23.29
C ASP A 58 -44.21 -24.17 24.15
N LYS A 59 -44.04 -25.43 24.59
CA LYS A 59 -42.96 -25.85 25.48
C LYS A 59 -41.68 -26.18 24.71
N VAL A 60 -40.73 -25.24 24.69
CA VAL A 60 -39.31 -25.55 24.48
C VAL A 60 -38.49 -24.81 25.53
N LEU A 61 -37.63 -25.53 26.24
CA LEU A 61 -36.62 -24.99 27.15
C LEU A 61 -35.25 -25.24 26.51
N GLU A 62 -34.65 -24.21 25.92
CA GLU A 62 -33.26 -24.27 25.44
C GLU A 62 -32.32 -23.74 26.54
N ARG A 63 -31.41 -24.61 27.00
CA ARG A 63 -30.41 -24.30 28.02
C ARG A 63 -29.17 -23.71 27.34
N TYR A 64 -28.94 -22.41 27.51
CA TYR A 64 -27.85 -21.70 26.83
C TYR A 64 -26.49 -21.85 27.55
N GLU A 65 -26.01 -23.10 27.64
CA GLU A 65 -24.67 -23.45 28.14
C GLU A 65 -23.64 -23.42 26.99
N ASP A 66 -23.06 -22.25 26.73
CA ASP A 66 -21.91 -22.11 25.79
C ASP A 66 -20.80 -21.25 26.44
N ALA A 67 -20.38 -21.68 27.64
CA ALA A 67 -19.45 -20.96 28.53
C ALA A 67 -17.99 -21.44 28.43
N PHE A 68 -17.45 -21.45 27.21
CA PHE A 68 -16.02 -21.70 26.90
C PHE A 68 -15.53 -23.16 27.02
N PRO A 69 -14.37 -23.52 26.40
CA PRO A 69 -14.23 -24.85 25.80
C PRO A 69 -13.78 -25.95 26.74
N HIS A 70 -14.59 -27.00 26.80
CA HIS A 70 -14.10 -28.36 26.99
C HIS A 70 -13.54 -28.89 25.65
N TRP A 71 -12.34 -29.47 25.67
CA TRP A 71 -11.60 -29.90 24.47
C TRP A 71 -12.04 -31.28 23.92
N ASP A 72 -13.11 -31.84 24.45
CA ASP A 72 -13.47 -33.26 24.30
C ASP A 72 -14.21 -33.62 22.99
N ASP A 73 -14.55 -32.64 22.15
CA ASP A 73 -15.12 -32.88 20.81
C ASP A 73 -14.01 -33.02 19.75
N LEU A 74 -13.46 -34.23 19.67
CA LEU A 74 -12.38 -34.61 18.76
C LEU A 74 -12.67 -34.23 17.29
N LYS A 75 -13.95 -34.21 16.87
CA LYS A 75 -14.35 -33.84 15.49
C LYS A 75 -14.19 -32.34 15.23
N PHE A 76 -14.50 -31.50 16.22
CA PHE A 76 -14.31 -30.05 16.15
C PHE A 76 -12.82 -29.71 16.09
N GLY A 77 -12.00 -30.39 16.91
CA GLY A 77 -10.54 -30.30 16.84
C GLY A 77 -9.99 -30.68 15.46
N PHE A 78 -10.40 -31.84 14.91
CA PHE A 78 -10.01 -32.24 13.56
C PHE A 78 -10.43 -31.23 12.48
N ALA A 79 -11.64 -30.68 12.54
CA ALA A 79 -12.10 -29.68 11.57
C ALA A 79 -11.23 -28.41 11.57
N ILE A 80 -10.87 -27.91 12.76
CA ILE A 80 -9.95 -26.78 12.92
C ILE A 80 -8.57 -27.13 12.33
N SER A 81 -7.99 -28.27 12.72
CA SER A 81 -6.69 -28.71 12.21
C SER A 81 -6.68 -28.92 10.69
N SER A 82 -7.77 -29.41 10.10
CA SER A 82 -7.89 -29.57 8.64
C SER A 82 -7.89 -28.23 7.90
N ILE A 83 -8.46 -27.16 8.46
CA ILE A 83 -8.44 -25.82 7.85
C ILE A 83 -7.01 -25.26 7.87
N PHE A 84 -6.35 -25.25 9.03
CA PHE A 84 -4.96 -24.79 9.14
C PHE A 84 -3.99 -25.61 8.27
N MET A 85 -4.17 -26.93 8.17
CA MET A 85 -3.36 -27.79 7.30
C MET A 85 -3.60 -27.51 5.81
N LEU A 86 -4.85 -27.23 5.40
CA LEU A 86 -5.18 -26.86 4.02
C LEU A 86 -4.55 -25.50 3.65
N GLN A 87 -4.71 -24.50 4.53
CA GLN A 87 -4.12 -23.17 4.38
C GLN A 87 -2.58 -23.26 4.23
N ALA A 88 -1.90 -23.93 5.17
CA ALA A 88 -0.46 -24.11 5.13
C ALA A 88 -0.01 -24.86 3.86
N PHE A 89 -0.72 -25.91 3.45
CA PHE A 89 -0.41 -26.65 2.23
C PHE A 89 -0.57 -25.79 0.97
N THR A 90 -1.65 -25.00 0.88
CA THR A 90 -1.89 -24.12 -0.28
C THR A 90 -0.89 -22.97 -0.35
N LEU A 91 -0.59 -22.28 0.77
CA LEU A 91 0.45 -21.24 0.81
C LEU A 91 1.83 -21.79 0.42
N HIS A 92 2.18 -23.00 0.87
CA HIS A 92 3.39 -23.70 0.46
C HIS A 92 3.39 -24.03 -1.04
N ALA A 93 2.28 -24.55 -1.57
CA ALA A 93 2.13 -24.87 -2.99
C ALA A 93 2.13 -23.62 -3.91
N MET A 94 1.79 -22.46 -3.36
CA MET A 94 1.92 -21.14 -4.01
C MET A 94 3.33 -20.57 -3.94
N GLY A 95 4.23 -21.20 -3.17
CA GLY A 95 5.65 -20.86 -3.08
C GLY A 95 6.01 -19.89 -1.95
N GLN A 96 5.11 -19.63 -0.99
CA GLN A 96 5.42 -18.71 0.11
C GLN A 96 6.48 -19.27 1.07
N PRO A 97 7.34 -18.41 1.64
CA PRO A 97 8.37 -18.83 2.58
C PRO A 97 7.73 -19.25 3.91
N LEU A 98 8.32 -20.22 4.62
CA LEU A 98 7.78 -20.69 5.90
C LEU A 98 7.77 -19.58 6.97
N VAL A 99 8.85 -18.80 7.02
CA VAL A 99 9.14 -17.65 7.88
C VAL A 99 10.03 -16.68 7.08
N SER A 100 10.30 -15.47 7.60
CA SER A 100 11.23 -14.52 6.97
C SER A 100 12.50 -15.17 6.41
N PRO A 101 12.85 -14.94 5.13
CA PRO A 101 14.05 -15.50 4.52
C PRO A 101 15.35 -14.82 4.99
N ASN A 102 15.28 -13.73 5.77
CA ASN A 102 16.44 -12.92 6.17
C ASN A 102 16.35 -12.46 7.63
N GLY A 103 16.79 -13.29 8.59
CA GLY A 103 16.93 -12.89 9.99
C GLY A 103 16.37 -13.88 11.00
N PRO A 104 16.31 -13.52 12.30
CA PRO A 104 15.60 -14.29 13.31
C PRO A 104 14.08 -14.14 13.15
N VAL A 105 13.33 -15.14 13.59
CA VAL A 105 11.88 -15.01 13.77
C VAL A 105 11.61 -14.13 14.98
N MET A 106 10.84 -13.06 14.78
CA MET A 106 10.44 -12.08 15.77
C MET A 106 8.95 -12.20 16.06
N LEU A 107 8.53 -11.80 17.26
CA LEU A 107 7.10 -11.74 17.61
C LEU A 107 6.37 -10.67 16.80
N TRP A 108 7.05 -9.56 16.51
CA TRP A 108 6.49 -8.34 15.94
C TRP A 108 7.54 -7.65 15.06
N ASP A 109 7.17 -7.17 13.88
CA ASP A 109 7.96 -6.16 13.16
C ASP A 109 7.32 -4.77 13.28
N GLY A 110 8.16 -3.75 13.51
CA GLY A 110 7.74 -2.37 13.65
C GLY A 110 7.80 -1.55 12.36
N ASP A 111 8.60 -1.97 11.37
CA ASP A 111 8.79 -1.21 10.12
C ASP A 111 7.82 -1.67 9.03
N ILE A 112 6.68 -0.99 8.92
CA ILE A 112 5.67 -1.24 7.88
C ILE A 112 6.19 -1.09 6.44
N PHE A 113 7.33 -0.40 6.24
CA PHE A 113 7.99 -0.26 4.95
C PHE A 113 9.16 -1.23 4.77
N GLY A 114 9.45 -2.04 5.78
CA GLY A 114 10.53 -3.03 5.78
C GLY A 114 10.14 -4.29 5.01
N ALA A 115 11.13 -4.95 4.40
CA ALA A 115 10.97 -6.27 3.76
C ALA A 115 10.83 -7.43 4.77
N GLN A 116 10.26 -7.13 5.93
CA GLN A 116 10.08 -7.98 7.11
C GLN A 116 8.63 -7.90 7.64
N ASN A 117 7.89 -6.83 7.30
CA ASN A 117 6.45 -6.76 7.49
C ASN A 117 5.78 -7.97 6.80
N SER A 118 4.82 -8.58 7.48
CA SER A 118 4.13 -9.82 7.06
C SER A 118 5.05 -11.07 6.89
N GLN A 119 6.32 -11.00 7.34
CA GLN A 119 7.28 -12.11 7.33
C GLN A 119 7.60 -12.66 8.74
N GLN A 120 6.95 -12.11 9.77
CA GLN A 120 7.16 -12.39 11.19
C GLN A 120 5.88 -12.94 11.84
N LEU A 121 5.88 -13.21 13.15
CA LEU A 121 4.72 -13.84 13.80
C LEU A 121 3.46 -12.95 13.78
N THR A 122 3.59 -11.66 14.06
CA THR A 122 2.51 -10.66 13.85
C THR A 122 3.08 -9.34 13.33
N ASP A 123 2.24 -8.52 12.73
CA ASP A 123 2.58 -7.19 12.21
C ASP A 123 1.43 -6.19 12.39
N TRP A 124 1.54 -5.02 11.76
CA TRP A 124 0.51 -3.99 11.78
C TRP A 124 -0.85 -4.47 11.25
N TYR A 125 -0.90 -5.33 10.23
CA TYR A 125 -2.15 -5.82 9.66
C TYR A 125 -2.80 -6.92 10.49
N THR A 126 -2.07 -7.63 11.36
CA THR A 126 -2.64 -8.58 12.35
C THR A 126 -3.83 -7.98 13.15
N PHE A 127 -3.80 -6.68 13.45
CA PHE A 127 -4.94 -5.99 14.09
C PHE A 127 -6.21 -5.99 13.23
N THR A 128 -6.10 -5.89 11.89
CA THR A 128 -7.26 -5.95 10.99
C THR A 128 -7.89 -7.34 10.93
N HIS A 129 -7.12 -8.43 11.11
CA HIS A 129 -7.68 -9.78 11.22
C HIS A 129 -8.49 -9.96 12.53
N VAL A 130 -8.10 -9.30 13.63
CA VAL A 130 -8.96 -9.21 14.84
C VAL A 130 -10.31 -8.54 14.51
N LEU A 131 -10.31 -7.51 13.66
CA LEU A 131 -11.53 -6.87 13.17
C LEU A 131 -12.33 -7.79 12.22
N HIS A 132 -11.68 -8.59 11.36
CA HIS A 132 -12.36 -9.65 10.61
C HIS A 132 -13.09 -10.62 11.56
N GLY A 133 -12.47 -10.97 12.70
CA GLY A 133 -13.09 -11.78 13.74
C GLY A 133 -14.41 -11.18 14.27
N PHE A 134 -14.44 -9.86 14.50
CA PHE A 134 -15.67 -9.15 14.88
C PHE A 134 -16.73 -9.20 13.76
N LEU A 135 -16.33 -8.90 12.53
CA LEU A 135 -17.22 -8.86 11.36
C LEU A 135 -17.80 -10.25 11.04
N LEU A 136 -16.97 -11.28 11.02
CA LEU A 136 -17.35 -12.67 10.76
C LEU A 136 -18.23 -13.25 11.87
N TYR A 137 -18.01 -12.88 13.14
CA TYR A 137 -18.94 -13.24 14.22
C TYR A 137 -20.35 -12.70 13.94
N HIS A 138 -20.49 -11.42 13.58
CA HIS A 138 -21.80 -10.84 13.31
C HIS A 138 -22.41 -11.32 11.98
N ALA A 139 -21.63 -11.40 10.90
CA ALA A 139 -22.07 -11.82 9.58
C ALA A 139 -22.52 -13.30 9.55
N SER A 140 -21.80 -14.20 10.22
CA SER A 140 -22.20 -15.61 10.36
C SER A 140 -23.53 -15.79 11.10
N GLY A 141 -23.93 -14.82 11.93
CA GLY A 141 -25.25 -14.76 12.56
C GLY A 141 -26.41 -14.40 11.61
N LEU A 142 -26.11 -13.77 10.46
CA LEU A 142 -27.11 -13.40 9.45
C LEU A 142 -27.41 -14.53 8.46
N VAL A 143 -26.56 -15.56 8.38
CA VAL A 143 -26.67 -16.68 7.44
C VAL A 143 -27.38 -17.86 8.12
N PRO A 144 -28.65 -18.20 7.79
CA PRO A 144 -29.45 -19.14 8.60
C PRO A 144 -28.90 -20.56 8.66
N VAL A 145 -28.20 -21.02 7.63
CA VAL A 145 -27.58 -22.35 7.59
C VAL A 145 -26.27 -22.44 8.42
N VAL A 146 -25.66 -21.29 8.72
CA VAL A 146 -24.43 -21.20 9.55
C VAL A 146 -24.77 -20.90 11.01
N ASN A 147 -25.79 -20.08 11.27
CA ASN A 147 -26.24 -19.66 12.61
C ASN A 147 -27.02 -20.75 13.38
N THR A 148 -26.56 -22.00 13.32
CA THR A 148 -27.10 -23.15 14.06
C THR A 148 -26.42 -23.37 15.41
N SER A 149 -25.19 -22.89 15.60
CA SER A 149 -24.45 -22.90 16.86
C SER A 149 -23.30 -21.88 16.85
N VAL A 150 -22.67 -21.60 17.99
CA VAL A 150 -21.42 -20.80 18.03
C VAL A 150 -20.28 -21.56 17.32
N ARG A 151 -20.24 -22.89 17.45
CA ARG A 151 -19.22 -23.76 16.82
C ARG A 151 -19.27 -23.74 15.29
N SER A 152 -20.46 -23.82 14.70
CA SER A 152 -20.63 -23.77 13.24
C SER A 152 -20.29 -22.39 12.66
N ARG A 153 -20.65 -21.33 13.40
CA ARG A 153 -20.24 -19.94 13.07
C ARG A 153 -18.73 -19.75 13.15
N PHE A 154 -18.07 -20.34 14.15
CA PHE A 154 -16.62 -20.30 14.29
C PHE A 154 -15.92 -21.05 13.14
N LEU A 155 -16.35 -22.27 12.80
CA LEU A 155 -15.77 -23.01 11.67
C LEU A 155 -16.00 -22.30 10.33
N PHE A 156 -17.14 -21.64 10.15
CA PHE A 156 -17.39 -20.80 8.98
C PHE A 156 -16.45 -19.58 8.94
N ALA A 157 -16.27 -18.88 10.06
CA ALA A 157 -15.34 -17.75 10.16
C ALA A 157 -13.89 -18.18 9.91
N LEU A 158 -13.44 -19.28 10.53
CA LEU A 158 -12.11 -19.85 10.35
C LEU A 158 -11.84 -20.28 8.90
N GLY A 159 -12.82 -20.90 8.23
CA GLY A 159 -12.73 -21.27 6.82
C GLY A 159 -12.79 -20.07 5.87
N ALA A 160 -13.53 -19.01 6.23
CA ALA A 160 -13.58 -17.76 5.48
C ALA A 160 -12.24 -17.00 5.58
N GLU A 161 -11.66 -16.92 6.77
CA GLU A 161 -10.37 -16.26 6.99
C GLU A 161 -9.22 -17.02 6.34
N ALA A 162 -9.10 -18.33 6.56
CA ALA A 162 -8.08 -19.14 5.88
C ALA A 162 -8.21 -19.06 4.35
N GLY A 163 -9.45 -18.96 3.83
CA GLY A 163 -9.72 -18.71 2.43
C GLY A 163 -9.36 -17.30 1.96
N TRP A 164 -9.46 -16.29 2.84
CA TRP A 164 -8.97 -14.93 2.61
C TRP A 164 -7.44 -14.92 2.53
N GLU A 165 -6.72 -15.50 3.49
CA GLU A 165 -5.26 -15.64 3.49
C GLU A 165 -4.73 -16.29 2.20
N MET A 166 -5.40 -17.35 1.74
CA MET A 166 -5.08 -18.04 0.48
C MET A 166 -5.37 -17.18 -0.78
N LEU A 167 -6.25 -16.19 -0.69
CA LEU A 167 -6.54 -15.23 -1.77
C LEU A 167 -5.63 -14.02 -1.72
N GLU A 168 -5.38 -13.47 -0.53
CA GLU A 168 -4.42 -12.40 -0.22
C GLU A 168 -3.04 -12.72 -0.81
N ASN A 169 -2.56 -13.94 -0.55
CA ASN A 169 -1.32 -14.49 -1.07
C ASN A 169 -1.36 -14.92 -2.54
N SER A 170 -2.49 -14.74 -3.24
CA SER A 170 -2.55 -15.08 -4.67
C SER A 170 -1.80 -14.04 -5.51
N PRO A 171 -1.21 -14.44 -6.66
CA PRO A 171 -0.59 -13.50 -7.59
C PRO A 171 -1.51 -12.37 -8.09
N PHE A 172 -2.84 -12.54 -7.98
CA PHE A 172 -3.80 -11.50 -8.34
C PHE A 172 -3.94 -10.41 -7.27
N ILE A 173 -3.97 -10.79 -5.98
CA ILE A 173 -4.13 -9.83 -4.88
C ILE A 173 -2.79 -9.19 -4.50
N ILE A 174 -1.70 -9.95 -4.44
CA ILE A 174 -0.33 -9.40 -4.24
C ILE A 174 -0.02 -8.32 -5.28
N GLU A 175 -0.28 -8.59 -6.56
CA GLU A 175 -0.02 -7.63 -7.64
C GLU A 175 -0.95 -6.41 -7.57
N ARG A 176 -2.12 -6.54 -6.95
CA ARG A 176 -3.05 -5.43 -6.70
C ARG A 176 -2.60 -4.56 -5.53
N TYR A 177 -2.10 -5.14 -4.45
CA TYR A 177 -1.47 -4.39 -3.35
C TYR A 177 -0.21 -3.66 -3.82
N ARG A 178 0.63 -4.27 -4.66
CA ARG A 178 1.82 -3.59 -5.23
C ARG A 178 1.53 -2.31 -6.01
N GLN A 179 0.28 -2.05 -6.39
CA GLN A 179 -0.13 -0.78 -6.99
C GLN A 179 -0.25 0.34 -5.95
N THR A 180 -0.42 0.03 -4.67
CA THR A 180 -0.43 1.00 -3.58
C THR A 180 1.00 1.41 -3.23
N ALA A 181 1.18 2.65 -2.77
CA ALA A 181 2.50 3.16 -2.41
C ALA A 181 3.10 2.50 -1.15
N LEU A 182 2.26 1.88 -0.30
CA LEU A 182 2.69 1.27 0.96
C LEU A 182 3.26 -0.14 0.75
N ALA A 183 2.69 -0.93 -0.17
CA ALA A 183 3.08 -2.32 -0.42
C ALA A 183 4.12 -2.47 -1.57
N GLN A 184 4.93 -1.45 -1.85
CA GLN A 184 5.97 -1.48 -2.89
C GLN A 184 7.16 -2.40 -2.54
N GLY A 185 7.00 -3.69 -2.84
CA GLY A 185 7.97 -4.74 -2.52
C GLY A 185 7.35 -5.96 -1.85
N TYR A 186 6.06 -5.86 -1.46
CA TYR A 186 5.28 -6.95 -0.88
C TYR A 186 5.32 -8.20 -1.77
N SER A 187 5.54 -9.36 -1.13
CA SER A 187 5.66 -10.67 -1.76
C SER A 187 4.45 -11.58 -1.52
N GLY A 188 3.45 -11.09 -0.78
CA GLY A 188 2.66 -11.97 0.08
C GLY A 188 3.44 -12.34 1.34
N ASP A 189 2.75 -13.01 2.24
CA ASP A 189 3.11 -13.22 3.62
C ASP A 189 3.91 -14.52 3.79
N SER A 190 4.66 -14.61 4.88
CA SER A 190 5.22 -15.90 5.27
C SER A 190 4.10 -16.84 5.75
N MET A 191 4.22 -18.14 5.50
CA MET A 191 3.22 -19.13 5.92
C MET A 191 2.88 -19.03 7.40
N VAL A 192 3.89 -18.78 8.26
CA VAL A 192 3.68 -18.61 9.71
C VAL A 192 2.89 -17.34 10.04
N ASN A 193 3.05 -16.25 9.29
CA ASN A 193 2.31 -15.01 9.50
C ASN A 193 0.81 -15.23 9.26
N SER A 194 0.38 -15.61 8.05
CA SER A 194 -1.02 -15.91 7.74
C SER A 194 -1.71 -16.91 8.69
N LEU A 195 -0.97 -17.91 9.18
CA LEU A 195 -1.49 -18.86 10.18
C LEU A 195 -1.70 -18.18 11.55
N CYS A 196 -0.85 -17.22 11.93
CA CYS A 196 -1.02 -16.38 13.12
C CYS A 196 -2.14 -15.33 12.95
N ASP A 197 -2.34 -14.77 11.76
CA ASP A 197 -3.42 -13.84 11.46
C ASP A 197 -4.79 -14.52 11.48
N THR A 198 -4.86 -15.76 10.99
CA THR A 198 -6.03 -16.65 11.19
C THR A 198 -6.31 -16.94 12.69
N VAL A 199 -5.27 -16.94 13.54
CA VAL A 199 -5.44 -17.02 15.00
C VAL A 199 -5.87 -15.67 15.61
N ALA A 200 -5.43 -14.54 15.06
CA ALA A 200 -5.88 -13.20 15.46
C ALA A 200 -7.37 -12.97 15.16
N MET A 201 -7.85 -13.40 13.99
CA MET A 201 -9.29 -13.49 13.68
C MET A 201 -10.02 -14.36 14.68
N SER A 202 -9.47 -15.54 14.99
CA SER A 202 -10.07 -16.47 15.96
C SER A 202 -10.23 -15.82 17.34
N PHE A 203 -9.26 -15.02 17.77
CA PHE A 203 -9.32 -14.22 19.00
C PHE A 203 -10.37 -13.10 18.92
N GLY A 204 -10.45 -12.38 17.79
CA GLY A 204 -11.49 -11.37 17.54
C GLY A 204 -12.90 -11.95 17.62
N PHE A 205 -13.16 -13.08 16.95
CA PHE A 205 -14.44 -13.80 17.01
C PHE A 205 -14.79 -14.20 18.46
N VAL A 206 -13.80 -14.71 19.21
CA VAL A 206 -13.93 -15.05 20.63
C VAL A 206 -14.32 -13.83 21.48
N LEU A 207 -13.73 -12.66 21.25
CA LEU A 207 -14.15 -11.42 21.93
C LEU A 207 -15.57 -11.00 21.54
N ALA A 208 -15.92 -11.03 20.25
CA ALA A 208 -17.25 -10.65 19.76
C ALA A 208 -18.38 -11.58 20.27
N SER A 209 -18.08 -12.84 20.56
CA SER A 209 -19.00 -13.77 21.23
C SER A 209 -19.23 -13.50 22.73
N LYS A 210 -18.38 -12.70 23.40
CA LYS A 210 -18.45 -12.42 24.84
C LYS A 210 -18.90 -11.00 25.17
N LEU A 211 -18.44 -10.02 24.41
CA LEU A 211 -18.59 -8.61 24.75
C LEU A 211 -19.92 -8.05 24.21
N HIS A 212 -20.41 -7.00 24.86
CA HIS A 212 -21.63 -6.32 24.41
C HIS A 212 -21.40 -5.68 23.02
N PRO A 213 -22.38 -5.70 22.08
CA PRO A 213 -22.17 -5.19 20.72
C PRO A 213 -21.70 -3.72 20.64
N LEU A 214 -22.09 -2.87 21.60
CA LEU A 214 -21.57 -1.49 21.69
C LEU A 214 -20.08 -1.43 22.08
N THR A 215 -19.59 -2.39 22.86
CA THR A 215 -18.16 -2.54 23.18
C THR A 215 -17.38 -2.97 21.95
N ILE A 216 -17.89 -3.94 21.18
CA ILE A 216 -17.28 -4.39 19.92
C ILE A 216 -17.26 -3.25 18.88
N PHE A 217 -18.35 -2.51 18.73
CA PHE A 217 -18.38 -1.32 17.88
C PHE A 217 -17.37 -0.25 18.34
N GLY A 218 -17.28 0.00 19.65
CA GLY A 218 -16.30 0.93 20.21
C GLY A 218 -14.85 0.51 19.98
N LEU A 219 -14.54 -0.79 20.11
CA LEU A 219 -13.21 -1.35 19.81
C LEU A 219 -12.90 -1.29 18.31
N PHE A 220 -13.84 -1.64 17.43
CA PHE A 220 -13.67 -1.55 15.98
C PHE A 220 -13.35 -0.11 15.54
N VAL A 221 -14.13 0.87 16.03
CA VAL A 221 -13.90 2.29 15.70
C VAL A 221 -12.60 2.81 16.32
N ALA A 222 -12.21 2.34 17.51
CA ALA A 222 -10.93 2.71 18.11
C ALA A 222 -9.75 2.19 17.27
N GLU A 223 -9.78 0.92 16.86
CA GLU A 223 -8.71 0.29 16.08
C GLU A 223 -8.55 0.96 14.70
N GLU A 224 -9.66 1.16 13.97
CA GLU A 224 -9.65 1.85 12.67
C GLU A 224 -9.07 3.27 12.76
N VAL A 225 -9.28 3.98 13.88
CA VAL A 225 -8.73 5.30 14.13
C VAL A 225 -7.25 5.23 14.56
N ILE A 226 -6.87 4.26 15.38
CA ILE A 226 -5.48 4.07 15.84
C ILE A 226 -4.59 3.69 14.64
N MET A 227 -5.00 2.72 13.84
CA MET A 227 -4.30 2.28 12.63
C MET A 227 -4.21 3.43 11.61
N GLY A 228 -5.34 4.07 11.31
CA GLY A 228 -5.40 5.22 10.41
C GLY A 228 -4.60 6.45 10.87
N ALA A 229 -4.27 6.55 12.16
CA ALA A 229 -3.42 7.62 12.71
C ALA A 229 -1.93 7.25 12.76
N ILE A 230 -1.59 6.00 13.12
CA ILE A 230 -0.20 5.54 13.28
C ILE A 230 0.41 5.16 11.93
N ILE A 231 -0.19 4.22 11.21
CA ILE A 231 0.34 3.69 9.95
C ILE A 231 -0.24 4.37 8.70
N ARG A 232 -1.30 5.17 8.88
CA ARG A 232 -2.06 5.89 7.82
C ARG A 232 -2.91 5.01 6.90
N ASP A 233 -2.98 3.71 7.16
CA ASP A 233 -3.91 2.77 6.54
C ASP A 233 -4.73 2.01 7.59
N ASN A 234 -5.83 1.37 7.19
CA ASN A 234 -6.69 0.57 8.07
C ASN A 234 -7.59 -0.40 7.27
N LEU A 235 -8.47 -1.17 7.93
CA LEU A 235 -9.28 -2.18 7.24
C LEU A 235 -10.26 -1.56 6.22
N SER A 236 -10.98 -0.50 6.60
CA SER A 236 -11.87 0.21 5.66
C SER A 236 -11.14 0.70 4.42
N LEU A 237 -9.88 1.11 4.59
CA LEU A 237 -9.03 1.65 3.53
C LEU A 237 -8.38 0.55 2.67
N ASN A 238 -7.99 -0.59 3.24
CA ASN A 238 -7.62 -1.80 2.49
C ASN A 238 -8.79 -2.26 1.59
N VAL A 239 -10.00 -2.36 2.15
CA VAL A 239 -11.22 -2.72 1.39
C VAL A 239 -11.52 -1.72 0.27
N ILE A 240 -11.40 -0.42 0.54
CA ILE A 240 -11.56 0.63 -0.48
C ILE A 240 -10.50 0.49 -1.57
N GLN A 241 -9.22 0.39 -1.22
CA GLN A 241 -8.12 0.24 -2.20
C GLN A 241 -8.26 -1.03 -3.04
N LEU A 242 -8.75 -2.13 -2.45
CA LEU A 242 -9.00 -3.38 -3.15
C LEU A 242 -10.16 -3.28 -4.14
N ILE A 243 -11.24 -2.55 -3.83
CA ILE A 243 -12.38 -2.39 -4.75
C ILE A 243 -12.06 -1.32 -5.81
N TYR A 244 -11.59 -0.16 -5.36
CA TYR A 244 -11.30 1.02 -6.16
C TYR A 244 -9.99 1.65 -5.66
N PRO A 245 -8.82 1.35 -6.28
CA PRO A 245 -7.54 1.86 -5.83
C PRO A 245 -7.52 3.38 -5.92
N ILE A 246 -7.54 4.03 -4.76
CA ILE A 246 -7.38 5.48 -4.64
C ILE A 246 -5.87 5.76 -4.56
N ASP A 247 -5.37 6.60 -5.47
CA ASP A 247 -4.01 7.12 -5.43
C ASP A 247 -3.82 8.03 -4.18
N ARG A 248 -3.48 7.42 -3.03
CA ARG A 248 -3.35 8.11 -1.71
C ARG A 248 -2.04 8.89 -1.57
N THR A 249 -1.78 9.82 -2.48
CA THR A 249 -0.54 10.62 -2.56
C THR A 249 -0.65 12.02 -1.92
N ALA A 250 -1.49 12.16 -0.88
CA ALA A 250 -1.74 13.41 -0.16
C ALA A 250 -0.88 13.57 1.11
N SER A 251 0.45 13.51 0.98
CA SER A 251 1.45 14.11 1.89
C SER A 251 2.89 13.75 1.53
N SER A 252 3.08 12.68 0.75
CA SER A 252 4.26 12.45 -0.09
C SER A 252 3.79 12.19 -1.52
N PHE A 253 4.25 13.03 -2.45
CA PHE A 253 3.76 13.06 -3.82
C PHE A 253 4.47 11.97 -4.65
N SER A 254 3.78 10.87 -4.95
CA SER A 254 4.32 9.77 -5.76
C SER A 254 3.97 9.97 -7.23
N ILE A 255 4.99 10.06 -8.10
CA ILE A 255 4.89 10.64 -9.45
C ILE A 255 5.09 9.58 -10.55
N GLY A 256 4.01 9.23 -11.25
CA GLY A 256 4.07 8.42 -12.47
C GLY A 256 4.14 9.25 -13.78
N THR A 257 4.70 8.66 -14.86
CA THR A 257 4.37 8.95 -16.29
C THR A 257 4.66 7.88 -17.43
N LEU A 258 5.12 6.61 -17.24
CA LEU A 258 5.51 5.44 -18.14
C LEU A 258 6.14 5.54 -19.53
N VAL A 259 7.30 4.86 -19.68
CA VAL A 259 7.88 4.40 -20.97
C VAL A 259 7.08 3.20 -21.53
N VAL A 260 5.76 3.36 -21.70
CA VAL A 260 4.92 2.36 -22.40
C VAL A 260 5.29 2.33 -23.88
N GLY A 261 5.29 1.14 -24.47
CA GLY A 261 5.63 0.97 -25.89
C GLY A 261 7.08 1.36 -26.21
N GLY A 262 7.94 1.47 -25.19
CA GLY A 262 9.37 1.61 -25.34
C GLY A 262 10.05 0.29 -25.73
N VAL A 263 11.33 0.41 -26.05
CA VAL A 263 12.23 -0.71 -26.37
C VAL A 263 13.58 -0.47 -25.69
N SER A 264 14.37 -1.52 -25.46
CA SER A 264 15.74 -1.37 -24.96
C SER A 264 16.57 -0.48 -25.90
N SER A 265 17.38 0.40 -25.32
CA SER A 265 18.38 1.16 -26.06
C SER A 265 19.51 0.24 -26.52
N SER A 266 20.32 0.72 -27.45
CA SER A 266 21.68 0.18 -27.61
C SER A 266 22.59 0.71 -26.50
N LYS A 267 23.69 0.00 -26.19
CA LYS A 267 24.78 0.55 -25.35
C LYS A 267 25.30 1.85 -25.97
N ALA A 268 25.68 2.80 -25.13
CA ALA A 268 26.16 4.13 -25.54
C ALA A 268 25.21 4.95 -26.45
N GLU A 269 23.93 4.59 -26.59
CA GLU A 269 23.00 5.35 -27.44
C GLU A 269 22.63 6.73 -26.87
N PHE A 270 22.65 6.85 -25.53
CA PHE A 270 22.40 8.07 -24.78
C PHE A 270 23.57 8.33 -23.81
N PRO A 271 24.79 8.62 -24.29
CA PRO A 271 26.01 8.64 -23.47
C PRO A 271 26.05 9.81 -22.46
N PHE A 272 25.00 10.63 -22.44
CA PHE A 272 24.80 11.75 -21.54
C PHE A 272 23.77 11.46 -20.43
N ILE A 273 23.15 10.28 -20.39
CA ILE A 273 22.24 9.92 -19.29
C ILE A 273 23.04 9.45 -18.06
N VAL A 274 22.51 9.71 -16.86
CA VAL A 274 23.04 9.16 -15.61
C VAL A 274 21.94 8.51 -14.77
N SER A 275 22.31 7.44 -14.06
CA SER A 275 21.52 6.88 -12.97
C SER A 275 21.85 7.66 -11.70
N ILE A 276 20.87 8.41 -11.17
CA ILE A 276 20.94 9.01 -9.84
C ILE A 276 20.48 7.95 -8.84
N ARG A 277 21.36 7.62 -7.89
CA ARG A 277 21.13 6.61 -6.85
C ARG A 277 21.13 7.26 -5.47
N ALA A 278 20.23 6.80 -4.60
CA ALA A 278 20.23 7.09 -3.17
C ALA A 278 20.34 5.75 -2.42
N ASN A 279 21.23 5.67 -1.42
CA ASN A 279 21.53 4.41 -0.73
C ASN A 279 21.82 3.24 -1.71
N ASN A 280 22.57 3.55 -2.79
CA ASN A 280 22.89 2.67 -3.93
C ASN A 280 21.72 2.16 -4.78
N ARG A 281 20.45 2.42 -4.43
CA ARG A 281 19.27 2.14 -5.28
C ARG A 281 19.03 3.30 -6.26
N HIS A 282 18.76 2.99 -7.52
CA HIS A 282 18.33 3.99 -8.51
C HIS A 282 16.99 4.61 -8.12
N ILE A 283 16.90 5.94 -8.18
CA ILE A 283 15.69 6.72 -7.84
C ILE A 283 15.25 7.70 -8.93
N CYS A 284 16.20 8.25 -9.69
CA CYS A 284 15.95 9.26 -10.73
C CYS A 284 16.98 9.17 -11.85
N GLY A 285 16.61 9.67 -13.03
CA GLY A 285 17.53 10.00 -14.10
C GLY A 285 18.20 11.37 -13.93
N GLY A 286 19.18 11.62 -14.77
CA GLY A 286 19.79 12.94 -14.97
C GLY A 286 20.45 13.02 -16.34
N THR A 287 20.83 14.24 -16.76
CA THR A 287 21.56 14.46 -18.02
C THR A 287 22.85 15.25 -17.79
N ILE A 288 23.97 14.78 -18.32
CA ILE A 288 25.28 15.43 -18.27
C ILE A 288 25.27 16.71 -19.11
N LEU A 289 25.67 17.83 -18.50
CA LEU A 289 25.83 19.12 -19.18
C LEU A 289 27.29 19.46 -19.48
N ASP A 290 28.23 19.02 -18.65
CA ASP A 290 29.69 19.04 -18.87
C ASP A 290 30.39 18.06 -17.92
N SER A 291 31.71 18.13 -17.77
CA SER A 291 32.49 17.20 -16.95
C SER A 291 32.34 17.39 -15.43
N GLU A 292 31.65 18.42 -14.97
CA GLU A 292 31.33 18.65 -13.56
C GLU A 292 29.83 18.71 -13.26
N TRP A 293 28.97 19.05 -14.23
CA TRP A 293 27.55 19.33 -13.98
C TRP A 293 26.61 18.35 -14.67
N ILE A 294 25.67 17.81 -13.90
CA ILE A 294 24.42 17.21 -14.42
C ILE A 294 23.23 18.15 -14.17
N VAL A 295 22.16 17.97 -14.95
CA VAL A 295 20.83 18.49 -14.68
C VAL A 295 19.86 17.36 -14.40
N THR A 296 18.89 17.60 -13.52
CA THR A 296 17.83 16.68 -13.13
C THR A 296 16.61 17.48 -12.64
N ALA A 297 15.58 16.83 -12.11
CA ALA A 297 14.43 17.47 -11.50
C ALA A 297 14.74 17.96 -10.07
N ALA A 298 14.03 18.97 -9.58
CA ALA A 298 14.16 19.46 -8.21
C ALA A 298 13.57 18.48 -7.19
N HIS A 299 12.49 17.77 -7.54
CA HIS A 299 11.93 16.72 -6.69
C HIS A 299 12.90 15.52 -6.48
N CYS A 300 13.82 15.29 -7.43
CA CYS A 300 14.90 14.31 -7.30
C CYS A 300 16.05 14.76 -6.37
N ALA A 301 16.08 16.04 -5.95
CA ALA A 301 17.22 16.70 -5.31
C ALA A 301 17.00 16.99 -3.81
N VAL A 302 16.17 16.19 -3.13
CA VAL A 302 15.70 16.41 -1.75
C VAL A 302 16.57 15.81 -0.63
N TYR A 303 17.51 14.91 -0.94
CA TYR A 303 18.33 14.24 0.08
C TYR A 303 19.67 14.96 0.35
N SER A 304 20.41 14.51 1.36
CA SER A 304 21.79 14.97 1.59
C SER A 304 22.72 14.58 0.44
N MET A 305 23.69 15.45 0.09
CA MET A 305 24.74 15.15 -0.89
C MET A 305 25.51 13.85 -0.62
N SER A 306 25.62 13.45 0.65
CA SER A 306 26.27 12.19 1.06
C SER A 306 25.46 10.94 0.71
N THR A 307 24.13 11.05 0.64
CA THR A 307 23.20 9.96 0.31
C THR A 307 23.28 9.56 -1.17
N TYR A 308 23.67 10.50 -2.03
CA TYR A 308 23.70 10.31 -3.48
C TYR A 308 24.97 9.59 -3.99
N THR A 309 24.78 8.77 -5.02
CA THR A 309 25.81 8.37 -5.99
C THR A 309 25.27 8.65 -7.39
N ILE A 310 26.05 9.33 -8.23
CA ILE A 310 25.72 9.55 -9.65
C ILE A 310 26.50 8.57 -10.49
N VAL A 311 25.85 7.79 -11.36
CA VAL A 311 26.51 6.80 -12.20
C VAL A 311 26.27 7.13 -13.68
N ALA A 312 27.33 7.54 -14.38
CA ALA A 312 27.33 7.75 -15.82
C ALA A 312 27.89 6.53 -16.55
N GLY A 313 27.52 6.31 -17.82
CA GLY A 313 28.01 5.18 -18.61
C GLY A 313 27.42 3.81 -18.21
N GLU A 314 26.40 3.85 -17.37
CA GLU A 314 25.50 2.75 -17.01
C GLU A 314 24.60 2.37 -18.19
N HIS A 315 24.20 1.10 -18.28
CA HIS A 315 23.21 0.61 -19.23
C HIS A 315 22.36 -0.54 -18.65
N ASN A 316 22.91 -1.46 -17.87
CA ASN A 316 22.18 -2.52 -17.17
C ASN A 316 22.40 -2.47 -15.65
N LEU A 317 21.44 -1.91 -14.90
CA LEU A 317 21.52 -1.63 -13.45
C LEU A 317 21.93 -2.81 -12.55
N ASN A 318 21.80 -4.06 -13.02
CA ASN A 318 22.16 -5.27 -12.26
C ASN A 318 23.52 -5.86 -12.65
N VAL A 319 24.28 -5.25 -13.56
CA VAL A 319 25.56 -5.75 -14.08
C VAL A 319 26.56 -4.61 -14.16
N ALA A 320 27.70 -4.73 -13.48
CA ALA A 320 28.83 -3.83 -13.74
C ALA A 320 29.46 -4.20 -15.09
N GLU A 321 29.25 -3.36 -16.10
CA GLU A 321 29.70 -3.61 -17.48
C GLU A 321 31.14 -3.11 -17.73
N GLY A 322 31.72 -2.40 -16.75
CA GLY A 322 33.06 -1.80 -16.81
C GLY A 322 33.07 -0.44 -17.50
N THR A 323 31.89 0.09 -17.88
CA THR A 323 31.73 1.41 -18.52
C THR A 323 31.27 2.49 -17.53
N GLU A 324 30.95 2.09 -16.31
CA GLU A 324 30.34 2.92 -15.28
C GLU A 324 31.34 3.92 -14.68
N GLN A 325 30.84 5.12 -14.39
CA GLN A 325 31.57 6.19 -13.73
C GLN A 325 30.75 6.70 -12.55
N GLU A 326 30.87 6.01 -11.42
CA GLU A 326 30.34 6.49 -10.14
C GLU A 326 31.01 7.79 -9.71
N ARG A 327 30.23 8.73 -9.19
CA ARG A 327 30.67 10.01 -8.63
C ARG A 327 29.86 10.39 -7.40
N LYS A 328 30.47 11.15 -6.51
CA LYS A 328 29.80 11.79 -5.37
C LYS A 328 29.46 13.25 -5.72
N LEU A 329 28.61 13.87 -4.90
CA LEU A 329 28.21 15.26 -5.09
C LEU A 329 29.07 16.22 -4.25
N SER A 330 29.40 17.35 -4.85
CA SER A 330 30.08 18.49 -4.22
C SER A 330 29.16 19.69 -4.01
N ARG A 331 28.05 19.77 -4.77
CA ARG A 331 27.02 20.81 -4.66
C ARG A 331 25.71 20.31 -5.27
N ILE A 332 24.58 20.72 -4.70
CA ILE A 332 23.24 20.66 -5.29
C ILE A 332 22.72 22.09 -5.39
N ILE A 333 21.99 22.41 -6.46
CA ILE A 333 21.28 23.68 -6.65
C ILE A 333 19.91 23.37 -7.26
N SER A 334 18.86 23.36 -6.44
CA SER A 334 17.48 23.38 -6.94
C SER A 334 17.08 24.80 -7.36
N HIS A 335 16.13 24.93 -8.29
CA HIS A 335 15.63 26.24 -8.70
C HIS A 335 15.03 27.01 -7.52
N GLU A 336 15.37 28.29 -7.38
CA GLU A 336 15.01 29.10 -6.20
C GLU A 336 13.48 29.32 -6.09
N ASN A 337 12.78 29.26 -7.22
CA ASN A 337 11.32 29.30 -7.31
C ASN A 337 10.70 27.91 -7.58
N TYR A 338 11.35 26.81 -7.19
CA TYR A 338 10.71 25.49 -7.22
C TYR A 338 9.55 25.42 -6.22
N ASN A 339 8.41 24.85 -6.63
CA ASN A 339 7.27 24.61 -5.76
C ASN A 339 6.81 23.14 -5.90
N SER A 340 6.77 22.41 -4.79
CA SER A 340 6.41 20.98 -4.71
C SER A 340 4.94 20.67 -5.01
N ASP A 341 4.06 21.63 -4.74
CA ASP A 341 2.61 21.39 -4.73
C ASP A 341 2.02 21.59 -6.14
N SER A 342 2.64 22.48 -6.92
CA SER A 342 2.30 22.79 -8.32
C SER A 342 3.32 22.27 -9.33
N MET A 343 4.41 21.65 -8.86
CA MET A 343 5.57 21.21 -9.64
C MET A 343 6.17 22.32 -10.55
N ALA A 344 6.00 23.58 -10.16
CA ALA A 344 6.51 24.71 -10.92
C ALA A 344 8.03 24.82 -10.81
N ASN A 345 8.70 25.01 -11.95
CA ASN A 345 10.16 25.14 -12.06
C ASN A 345 10.92 23.94 -11.45
N ASP A 346 10.43 22.73 -11.66
CA ASP A 346 11.03 21.48 -11.20
C ASP A 346 12.32 21.16 -11.99
N ILE A 347 13.42 21.81 -11.59
CA ILE A 347 14.76 21.64 -12.15
C ILE A 347 15.83 21.83 -11.07
N ALA A 348 16.85 20.98 -11.09
CA ALA A 348 18.05 21.09 -10.28
C ALA A 348 19.33 20.83 -11.07
N LEU A 349 20.41 21.43 -10.62
CA LEU A 349 21.79 21.11 -11.02
C LEU A 349 22.46 20.35 -9.88
N MET A 350 23.24 19.33 -10.23
CA MET A 350 24.13 18.66 -9.28
C MET A 350 25.57 18.69 -9.81
N LYS A 351 26.52 19.07 -8.95
CA LYS A 351 27.94 19.12 -9.28
C LYS A 351 28.67 17.88 -8.79
N VAL A 352 29.18 17.07 -9.70
CA VAL A 352 29.92 15.84 -9.37
C VAL A 352 31.36 16.12 -8.93
N THR A 353 31.88 15.22 -8.10
CA THR A 353 33.32 15.09 -7.80
C THR A 353 33.69 13.60 -7.69
N PRO A 354 34.83 13.15 -8.27
CA PRO A 354 35.67 13.87 -9.24
C PRO A 354 34.94 14.16 -10.57
N ARG A 355 35.64 14.72 -11.56
CA ARG A 355 35.06 15.04 -12.89
C ARG A 355 34.70 13.77 -13.67
N PHE A 356 33.76 13.84 -14.61
CA PHE A 356 33.54 12.78 -15.59
C PHE A 356 34.70 12.71 -16.59
N ASN A 357 35.13 11.49 -16.92
CA ASN A 357 36.13 11.23 -17.96
C ASN A 357 35.39 10.90 -19.26
N PHE A 358 35.34 11.82 -20.22
CA PHE A 358 34.56 11.61 -21.43
C PHE A 358 35.17 10.54 -22.35
N ASN A 359 34.30 9.67 -22.89
CA ASN A 359 34.63 8.56 -23.76
C ASN A 359 33.42 8.21 -24.68
N VAL A 360 33.34 7.01 -25.24
CA VAL A 360 32.20 6.60 -26.08
C VAL A 360 30.89 6.45 -25.28
N ASN A 361 30.95 6.05 -24.01
CA ASN A 361 29.80 5.79 -23.14
C ASN A 361 29.39 6.99 -22.27
N VAL A 362 30.29 7.97 -22.08
CA VAL A 362 30.09 9.13 -21.20
C VAL A 362 30.46 10.42 -21.94
N GLN A 363 29.47 11.27 -22.22
CA GLN A 363 29.59 12.53 -22.99
C GLN A 363 28.57 13.57 -22.48
N PRO A 364 28.75 14.88 -22.76
CA PRO A 364 27.73 15.88 -22.44
C PRO A 364 26.62 15.95 -23.50
N ALA A 365 25.39 16.25 -23.09
CA ALA A 365 24.28 16.51 -24.01
C ALA A 365 24.41 17.89 -24.68
N THR A 366 23.91 18.00 -25.91
CA THR A 366 23.55 19.31 -26.48
C THR A 366 22.22 19.74 -25.85
N ILE A 367 22.10 20.97 -25.36
CA ILE A 367 20.86 21.49 -24.77
C ILE A 367 20.16 22.48 -25.70
N ALA A 368 18.83 22.55 -25.59
CA ALA A 368 17.99 23.48 -26.35
C ALA A 368 18.37 24.96 -26.09
N THR A 369 18.47 25.76 -27.15
CA THR A 369 18.58 27.22 -27.09
C THR A 369 17.21 27.86 -26.79
N LYS A 370 17.16 29.16 -26.48
CA LYS A 370 15.90 29.89 -26.23
C LYS A 370 14.93 29.75 -27.41
N ASP A 371 15.46 29.91 -28.61
CA ASP A 371 14.74 29.91 -29.89
C ASP A 371 14.49 28.50 -30.44
N PHE A 372 14.79 27.45 -29.65
CA PHE A 372 14.63 26.07 -30.08
C PHE A 372 13.14 25.66 -30.05
N VAL A 373 12.57 25.52 -31.25
CA VAL A 373 11.25 24.91 -31.45
C VAL A 373 11.38 23.40 -31.30
N VAL A 374 10.69 22.82 -30.31
CA VAL A 374 10.64 21.37 -30.11
C VAL A 374 9.86 20.73 -31.28
N PRO A 375 10.42 19.75 -32.00
CA PRO A 375 9.72 19.02 -33.06
C PRO A 375 8.48 18.28 -32.55
N SER A 376 7.61 17.85 -33.47
CA SER A 376 6.38 17.11 -33.16
C SER A 376 6.60 15.73 -32.53
N THR A 377 7.83 15.18 -32.61
CA THR A 377 8.22 13.93 -31.96
C THR A 377 9.53 14.09 -31.20
N THR A 378 9.58 13.44 -30.04
CA THR A 378 10.68 13.47 -29.07
C THR A 378 10.93 12.07 -28.54
N ILE A 379 12.08 11.85 -27.91
CA ILE A 379 12.51 10.56 -27.37
C ILE A 379 12.81 10.74 -25.89
N VAL A 380 12.18 9.95 -25.02
CA VAL A 380 12.62 9.79 -23.63
C VAL A 380 13.46 8.51 -23.54
N ALA A 381 14.43 8.51 -22.64
CA ALA A 381 15.21 7.33 -22.28
C ALA A 381 15.53 7.34 -20.78
N GLY A 382 15.61 6.15 -20.18
CA GLY A 382 15.85 5.93 -18.76
C GLY A 382 15.53 4.50 -18.32
N TRP A 383 15.55 4.26 -17.01
CA TRP A 383 15.29 2.94 -16.40
C TRP A 383 13.97 2.91 -15.61
N GLY A 384 13.05 3.84 -15.90
CA GLY A 384 11.70 3.82 -15.33
C GLY A 384 10.82 2.73 -15.93
N TYR A 385 9.69 2.49 -15.26
CA TYR A 385 8.78 1.38 -15.58
C TYR A 385 8.30 1.38 -17.06
N THR A 386 8.18 0.17 -17.64
CA THR A 386 7.76 -0.05 -19.05
C THR A 386 6.28 -0.36 -19.24
N LYS A 387 5.55 -0.65 -18.16
CA LYS A 387 4.09 -0.86 -18.12
C LYS A 387 3.52 -0.41 -16.77
N GLU A 388 2.24 -0.01 -16.71
CA GLU A 388 1.59 0.44 -15.47
C GLU A 388 1.57 -0.76 -14.50
N GLY A 389 2.01 -0.53 -13.26
CA GLY A 389 2.21 -1.61 -12.29
C GLY A 389 3.32 -2.62 -12.62
N GLY A 390 4.25 -2.30 -13.53
CA GLY A 390 5.32 -3.23 -13.90
C GLY A 390 6.47 -3.37 -12.90
N GLY A 391 7.51 -4.10 -13.33
CA GLY A 391 8.84 -4.02 -12.72
C GLY A 391 9.71 -2.97 -13.42
N LEU A 392 10.73 -2.46 -12.73
CA LEU A 392 11.73 -1.59 -13.35
C LEU A 392 12.56 -2.39 -14.39
N PRO A 393 12.79 -1.85 -15.59
CA PRO A 393 13.70 -2.46 -16.55
C PRO A 393 15.16 -2.28 -16.11
N ASN A 394 15.88 -3.38 -15.93
CA ASN A 394 17.31 -3.30 -15.58
C ASN A 394 18.13 -2.67 -16.72
N ILE A 395 17.75 -2.97 -17.98
CA ILE A 395 18.38 -2.43 -19.20
C ILE A 395 17.73 -1.09 -19.57
N LEU A 396 18.54 -0.08 -19.90
CA LEU A 396 18.13 1.25 -20.36
C LEU A 396 17.09 1.16 -21.48
N GLN A 397 15.94 1.82 -21.32
CA GLN A 397 14.85 1.86 -22.28
C GLN A 397 14.82 3.19 -23.04
N LYS A 398 14.10 3.21 -24.16
CA LYS A 398 13.76 4.42 -24.93
C LYS A 398 12.37 4.32 -25.55
N VAL A 399 11.69 5.45 -25.70
CA VAL A 399 10.40 5.55 -26.42
C VAL A 399 10.31 6.86 -27.19
N THR A 400 9.73 6.80 -28.40
CA THR A 400 9.38 8.00 -29.18
C THR A 400 7.96 8.45 -28.84
N VAL A 401 7.85 9.61 -28.20
CA VAL A 401 6.58 10.25 -27.77
C VAL A 401 6.27 11.47 -28.63
N PRO A 402 4.99 11.70 -29.01
CA PRO A 402 4.58 12.92 -29.71
C PRO A 402 4.49 14.09 -28.74
N VAL A 403 4.83 15.30 -29.19
CA VAL A 403 4.73 16.52 -28.39
C VAL A 403 3.30 17.07 -28.45
N VAL A 404 2.69 17.30 -27.28
CA VAL A 404 1.35 17.88 -27.15
C VAL A 404 1.48 19.40 -26.93
N PRO A 405 0.85 20.25 -27.76
CA PRO A 405 0.92 21.69 -27.57
C PRO A 405 0.40 22.13 -26.19
N ASN A 406 1.10 23.06 -25.51
CA ASN A 406 0.70 23.59 -24.19
C ASN A 406 -0.72 24.20 -24.16
N ALA A 407 -1.29 24.57 -25.31
CA ALA A 407 -2.68 25.04 -25.43
C ALA A 407 -3.72 23.91 -25.42
N GLN A 408 -3.35 22.68 -25.78
CA GLN A 408 -4.19 21.50 -25.62
C GLN A 408 -3.96 20.87 -24.23
N CYS A 409 -2.71 20.70 -23.83
CA CYS A 409 -2.34 20.18 -22.52
C CYS A 409 -2.95 21.00 -21.36
N ARG A 410 -3.09 22.33 -21.51
CA ARG A 410 -3.83 23.18 -20.56
C ARG A 410 -5.31 22.81 -20.39
N LYS A 411 -5.99 22.31 -21.44
CA LYS A 411 -7.38 21.84 -21.37
C LYS A 411 -7.46 20.43 -20.79
N ASP A 412 -6.54 19.58 -21.22
CA ASP A 412 -6.43 18.18 -20.78
C ASP A 412 -6.32 18.11 -19.24
N TYR A 413 -5.51 19.00 -18.65
CA TYR A 413 -5.30 19.11 -17.20
C TYR A 413 -6.24 20.09 -16.46
N SER A 414 -7.04 20.94 -17.14
CA SER A 414 -7.76 22.06 -16.49
C SER A 414 -8.74 21.61 -15.40
N ASN A 415 -9.40 20.48 -15.61
CA ASN A 415 -10.43 19.95 -14.70
C ASN A 415 -9.85 19.20 -13.50
N LEU A 416 -8.51 19.05 -13.45
CA LEU A 416 -7.78 18.29 -12.44
C LEU A 416 -7.01 19.19 -11.46
N GLY A 417 -7.13 20.52 -11.60
CA GLY A 417 -6.47 21.51 -10.73
C GLY A 417 -5.02 21.83 -11.09
N TRP A 418 -4.45 21.17 -12.09
CA TRP A 418 -3.02 21.30 -12.46
C TRP A 418 -2.76 22.42 -13.45
N MET A 419 -1.68 23.19 -13.23
CA MET A 419 -1.33 24.36 -14.03
C MET A 419 -0.20 24.07 -15.02
N ILE A 420 -0.56 23.90 -16.30
CA ILE A 420 0.41 23.82 -17.40
C ILE A 420 0.85 25.24 -17.80
N THR A 421 2.11 25.58 -17.50
CA THR A 421 2.73 26.88 -17.82
C THR A 421 3.41 26.85 -19.20
N ASP A 422 4.02 27.97 -19.61
CA ASP A 422 4.92 27.99 -20.78
C ASP A 422 6.36 27.54 -20.43
N SER A 423 6.67 27.36 -19.13
CA SER A 423 7.93 26.76 -18.64
C SER A 423 7.91 25.22 -18.60
N THR A 424 6.83 24.58 -19.05
CA THR A 424 6.77 23.12 -19.30
C THR A 424 6.65 22.79 -20.79
N ILE A 425 6.95 21.53 -21.12
CA ILE A 425 6.57 20.83 -22.36
C ILE A 425 5.60 19.72 -21.94
N CYS A 426 4.61 19.39 -22.77
CA CYS A 426 3.87 18.14 -22.64
C CYS A 426 4.20 17.22 -23.81
N ALA A 427 4.41 15.93 -23.55
CA ALA A 427 4.67 14.93 -24.58
C ALA A 427 4.21 13.55 -24.11
N GLY A 428 3.55 12.81 -24.99
CA GLY A 428 2.93 11.53 -24.66
C GLY A 428 1.67 11.26 -25.47
N ALA A 429 1.23 10.01 -25.46
CA ALA A 429 -0.01 9.55 -26.07
C ALA A 429 -0.52 8.32 -25.32
N ALA A 430 -1.75 7.88 -25.64
CA ALA A 430 -2.28 6.61 -25.15
C ALA A 430 -1.29 5.47 -25.47
N GLY A 431 -0.67 4.91 -24.43
CA GLY A 431 0.35 3.86 -24.54
C GLY A 431 1.77 4.29 -24.92
N LYS A 432 2.18 5.57 -24.80
CA LYS A 432 3.60 6.03 -24.90
C LYS A 432 3.90 7.32 -24.09
N ASP A 433 4.83 7.31 -23.12
CA ASP A 433 5.06 8.42 -22.15
C ASP A 433 6.44 8.25 -21.36
N SER A 434 6.67 8.61 -20.07
CA SER A 434 7.86 8.19 -19.23
C SER A 434 7.73 8.19 -17.66
N CYS A 435 7.92 7.10 -16.86
CA CYS A 435 7.47 7.01 -15.41
C CYS A 435 8.60 7.19 -14.39
N ASN A 436 8.24 7.31 -13.11
CA ASN A 436 8.90 6.67 -11.95
C ASN A 436 10.20 5.91 -12.30
N GLY A 437 11.36 6.49 -11.94
CA GLY A 437 12.71 6.05 -12.34
C GLY A 437 13.32 6.94 -13.44
N ASP A 438 12.53 7.30 -14.45
CA ASP A 438 12.92 8.28 -15.49
C ASP A 438 12.88 9.73 -14.99
N SER A 439 12.24 10.01 -13.84
CA SER A 439 12.18 11.33 -13.19
C SER A 439 13.54 12.04 -13.19
N GLY A 440 13.59 13.30 -13.64
CA GLY A 440 14.84 14.05 -13.81
C GLY A 440 15.71 13.63 -15.00
N GLY A 441 15.36 12.54 -15.69
CA GLY A 441 15.90 12.16 -16.99
C GLY A 441 15.53 13.14 -18.11
N GLY A 442 16.02 12.88 -19.32
CA GLY A 442 15.92 13.82 -20.44
C GLY A 442 14.85 13.48 -21.48
N LEU A 443 14.13 14.51 -21.92
CA LEU A 443 13.32 14.52 -23.14
C LEU A 443 14.15 15.08 -24.29
N PHE A 444 14.47 14.25 -25.28
CA PHE A 444 15.40 14.56 -26.36
C PHE A 444 14.71 14.74 -27.72
N SER A 445 15.12 15.74 -28.50
CA SER A 445 14.79 15.85 -29.92
C SER A 445 15.95 15.35 -30.78
N ASN A 446 15.70 14.62 -31.86
CA ASN A 446 16.75 14.29 -32.83
C ASN A 446 16.74 15.32 -33.97
N VAL A 447 17.78 16.15 -34.05
CA VAL A 447 17.91 17.21 -35.07
C VAL A 447 19.31 17.11 -35.68
N ASN A 448 19.39 16.98 -37.00
CA ASN A 448 20.66 16.83 -37.74
C ASN A 448 21.57 15.73 -37.16
N ASN A 449 20.98 14.58 -36.83
CA ASN A 449 21.60 13.42 -36.17
C ASN A 449 22.20 13.70 -34.77
N LYS A 450 21.83 14.81 -34.13
CA LYS A 450 22.18 15.12 -32.73
C LYS A 450 20.96 15.03 -31.83
N LYS A 451 21.11 14.33 -30.71
CA LYS A 451 20.13 14.33 -29.62
C LYS A 451 20.28 15.62 -28.80
N ILE A 452 19.24 16.46 -28.80
CA ILE A 452 19.18 17.74 -28.09
C ILE A 452 18.24 17.60 -26.90
N LEU A 453 18.72 17.87 -25.69
CA LEU A 453 17.90 17.90 -24.46
C LEU A 453 16.96 19.11 -24.50
N CYS A 454 15.66 18.85 -24.48
CA CYS A 454 14.59 19.84 -24.66
C CYS A 454 13.73 20.01 -23.41
N GLY A 455 13.47 18.90 -22.72
CA GLY A 455 12.75 18.87 -21.45
C GLY A 455 13.45 17.94 -20.44
N ILE A 456 13.04 18.03 -19.18
CA ILE A 456 13.44 17.15 -18.08
C ILE A 456 12.18 16.49 -17.54
N VAL A 457 12.17 15.17 -17.37
CA VAL A 457 11.01 14.41 -16.86
C VAL A 457 10.63 14.95 -15.48
N SER A 458 9.37 15.40 -15.32
CA SER A 458 8.93 16.12 -14.12
C SER A 458 7.70 15.48 -13.47
N TRP A 459 6.55 15.42 -14.13
CA TRP A 459 5.33 14.81 -13.58
C TRP A 459 4.27 14.44 -14.63
N GLY A 460 3.22 13.73 -14.21
CA GLY A 460 1.96 13.56 -14.94
C GLY A 460 0.93 12.84 -14.08
N ILE A 461 -0.25 12.52 -14.64
CA ILE A 461 -1.34 11.86 -13.90
C ILE A 461 -1.55 10.44 -14.42
N GLY A 462 -1.13 9.48 -13.59
CA GLY A 462 -0.89 8.12 -14.05
C GLY A 462 0.22 8.10 -15.10
N CYS A 463 0.17 7.15 -16.00
CA CYS A 463 1.25 6.96 -16.96
C CYS A 463 0.72 6.52 -18.34
N ALA A 464 0.98 7.29 -19.41
CA ALA A 464 0.49 7.04 -20.78
C ALA A 464 -1.05 6.90 -20.94
N ARG A 465 -1.83 7.56 -20.06
CA ARG A 465 -3.30 7.52 -20.07
C ARG A 465 -3.86 8.39 -21.22
N PRO A 466 -4.99 8.01 -21.85
CA PRO A 466 -5.59 8.80 -22.92
C PRO A 466 -5.91 10.24 -22.47
N ASN A 467 -5.48 11.22 -23.26
CA ASN A 467 -5.60 12.66 -22.99
C ASN A 467 -4.90 13.14 -21.69
N LEU A 468 -3.91 12.40 -21.17
CA LEU A 468 -3.06 12.85 -20.06
C LEU A 468 -1.58 12.60 -20.40
N PRO A 469 -0.96 13.46 -21.23
CA PRO A 469 0.46 13.34 -21.59
C PRO A 469 1.35 13.73 -20.42
N GLY A 470 2.54 13.13 -20.33
CA GLY A 470 3.55 13.56 -19.37
C GLY A 470 4.02 14.99 -19.55
N VAL A 471 4.49 15.56 -18.45
CA VAL A 471 4.87 16.97 -18.31
C VAL A 471 6.35 17.06 -17.91
N TYR A 472 7.07 17.93 -18.61
CA TYR A 472 8.52 18.03 -18.57
C TYR A 472 8.94 19.48 -18.36
N SER A 473 9.90 19.76 -17.49
CA SER A 473 10.46 21.11 -17.30
C SER A 473 11.20 21.56 -18.57
N ARG A 474 10.77 22.66 -19.19
CA ARG A 474 11.29 23.15 -20.49
C ARG A 474 12.71 23.71 -20.33
N VAL A 475 13.70 23.08 -20.94
CA VAL A 475 15.12 23.43 -20.77
C VAL A 475 15.45 24.80 -21.37
N SER A 476 14.81 25.18 -22.47
CA SER A 476 15.01 26.50 -23.10
C SER A 476 14.57 27.66 -22.21
N SER A 477 13.50 27.50 -21.41
CA SER A 477 13.03 28.51 -20.45
C SER A 477 13.99 28.68 -19.27
N HIS A 478 14.63 27.60 -18.82
CA HIS A 478 15.58 27.61 -17.69
C HIS A 478 17.04 27.84 -18.13
N LEU A 479 17.31 28.09 -19.42
CA LEU A 479 18.65 28.13 -19.99
C LEU A 479 19.58 29.18 -19.35
N ASP A 480 19.04 30.36 -19.00
CA ASP A 480 19.82 31.42 -18.34
C ASP A 480 20.13 31.07 -16.88
N TRP A 481 19.17 30.46 -16.18
CA TRP A 481 19.37 29.95 -14.82
C TRP A 481 20.47 28.88 -14.78
N ILE A 482 20.42 27.90 -15.71
CA ILE A 482 21.47 26.88 -15.88
C ILE A 482 22.83 27.55 -16.11
N LYS A 483 22.92 28.52 -17.03
CA LYS A 483 24.18 29.21 -17.36
C LYS A 483 24.73 30.05 -16.21
N ASN A 484 23.86 30.66 -15.40
CA ASN A 484 24.27 31.52 -14.29
C ASN A 484 24.75 30.70 -13.10
N ASN A 485 24.04 29.63 -12.74
CA ASN A 485 24.42 28.79 -11.60
C ASN A 485 25.63 27.87 -11.90
N LYS A 486 25.88 27.49 -13.16
CA LYS A 486 27.11 26.78 -13.56
C LYS A 486 28.39 27.64 -13.55
N LYS A 487 28.27 28.97 -13.53
CA LYS A 487 29.40 29.93 -13.47
C LYS A 487 29.82 30.28 -12.03
N ARG A 488 29.05 29.86 -11.03
CA ARG A 488 29.24 30.12 -9.60
C ARG A 488 29.65 28.85 -8.85
#